data_AF-A0A1N7F4W2-F1
#
_entry.id   AF-A0A1N7F4W2-F1
#
_cell.length_a   1.000
_cell.length_b   1.000
_cell.length_c   1.000
_cell.angle_alpha   90.00
_cell.angle_beta   90.00
_cell.angle_gamma   90.00
#
_symmetry.space_group_name_H-M   'P 1'
#
loop_
_entity.id
_entity.type
_entity.pdbx_description
1 polymer ?
#
loop_
_entity_poly.entity_id
_entity_poly.type
_entity_poly.pdbx_seq_one_letter_code
_entity_poly.pdbx_strand_id
1 'polypeptide(L)'
;MNDYWLLVTFGLTELFSKTSDDAAVSGWGFELTMRLPATEAQPPNWALRLLQQLGRYVFTTGQPLGDGHRMDPGGPITGEPNSRLTAVAFVVDPELGTIDTPHGAVQFLTVLGITTDELARMKATSTAHVVAELAATTPLLITDAGR
;
A
#
# COMPACT_ATOMS: atom_id res chain seq x y z
N MET A 1 -16.07 -3.99 -15.00
CA MET A 1 -14.83 -3.51 -14.35
C MET A 1 -14.68 -2.05 -14.74
N ASN A 2 -14.55 -1.16 -13.76
CA ASN A 2 -14.19 0.22 -14.03
C ASN A 2 -12.67 0.27 -14.19
N ASP A 3 -12.19 1.08 -15.13
CA ASP A 3 -10.77 1.31 -15.33
C ASP A 3 -10.12 1.85 -14.04
N TYR A 4 -8.86 1.48 -13.80
CA TYR A 4 -8.11 1.90 -12.63
C TYR A 4 -6.68 2.28 -12.98
N TRP A 5 -6.10 3.16 -12.16
CA TRP A 5 -4.67 3.40 -12.09
C TRP A 5 -4.04 2.38 -11.15
N LEU A 6 -2.97 1.71 -11.58
CA LEU A 6 -2.06 0.97 -10.71
C LEU A 6 -0.77 1.77 -10.57
N LEU A 7 -0.52 2.28 -9.37
CA LEU A 7 0.74 2.91 -9.00
C LEU A 7 1.67 1.85 -8.42
N VAL A 8 2.94 1.87 -8.81
CA VAL A 8 3.99 0.97 -8.30
C VAL A 8 5.22 1.81 -7.96
N THR A 9 5.74 1.66 -6.75
CA THR A 9 6.97 2.36 -6.35
C THR A 9 8.21 1.59 -6.80
N PHE A 10 9.31 2.34 -6.96
CA PHE A 10 10.65 1.81 -7.14
C PHE A 10 11.60 2.66 -6.31
N GLY A 11 12.24 2.05 -5.31
CA GLY A 11 13.24 2.71 -4.46
C GLY A 11 13.32 2.20 -3.03
N LEU A 12 12.39 1.34 -2.58
CA LEU A 12 12.52 0.61 -1.32
C LEU A 12 13.34 -0.67 -1.49
N THR A 13 13.45 -1.15 -2.72
CA THR A 13 14.27 -2.28 -3.13
C THR A 13 15.58 -1.85 -3.77
N GLU A 14 16.49 -2.80 -3.94
CA GLU A 14 17.77 -2.58 -4.61
C GLU A 14 17.58 -2.67 -6.13
N LEU A 15 17.55 -1.52 -6.81
CA LEU A 15 17.23 -1.44 -8.25
C LEU A 15 18.41 -1.71 -9.17
N PHE A 16 19.62 -1.36 -8.73
CA PHE A 16 20.81 -1.34 -9.58
C PHE A 16 21.93 -2.27 -9.09
N SER A 17 22.07 -2.41 -7.78
CA SER A 17 23.14 -3.20 -7.16
C SER A 17 22.72 -3.69 -5.78
N LYS A 18 23.18 -4.89 -5.41
CA LYS A 18 23.11 -5.42 -4.04
C LYS A 18 24.05 -4.63 -3.13
N THR A 19 23.50 -4.03 -2.09
CA THR A 19 24.19 -3.17 -1.11
C THR A 19 23.98 -3.62 0.34
N SER A 20 22.89 -4.34 0.60
CA SER A 20 22.58 -4.98 1.88
C SER A 20 23.26 -6.34 2.00
N ASP A 21 23.47 -6.78 3.24
CA ASP A 21 24.20 -8.02 3.54
C ASP A 21 23.38 -9.28 3.25
N ASP A 22 22.04 -9.19 3.31
CA ASP A 22 21.15 -10.33 3.10
C ASP A 22 20.89 -10.55 1.60
N ALA A 23 21.55 -11.53 1.00
CA ALA A 23 21.38 -11.88 -0.41
C ALA A 23 19.97 -12.37 -0.77
N ALA A 24 19.17 -12.81 0.21
CA ALA A 24 17.83 -13.35 -0.03
C ALA A 24 16.76 -12.26 -0.20
N VAL A 25 16.99 -11.04 0.29
CA VAL A 25 15.98 -9.96 0.36
C VAL A 25 16.50 -8.71 -0.32
N SER A 26 15.78 -8.17 -1.31
CA SER A 26 16.21 -6.95 -2.02
C SER A 26 15.85 -5.69 -1.22
N GLY A 27 16.86 -4.97 -0.72
CA GLY A 27 16.67 -3.75 0.08
C GLY A 27 15.77 -3.98 1.29
N TRP A 28 14.65 -3.23 1.38
CA TRP A 28 13.63 -3.43 2.42
C TRP A 28 12.74 -4.66 2.20
N GLY A 29 12.89 -5.35 1.07
CA GLY A 29 12.17 -6.57 0.72
C GLY A 29 10.79 -6.36 0.10
N PHE A 30 10.38 -5.11 -0.10
CA PHE A 30 9.09 -4.79 -0.70
C PHE A 30 9.07 -3.49 -1.50
N GLU A 31 8.14 -3.41 -2.44
CA GLU A 31 7.67 -2.16 -3.05
C GLU A 31 6.19 -1.95 -2.75
N LEU A 32 5.74 -0.69 -2.77
CA LEU A 32 4.36 -0.33 -2.52
C LEU A 32 3.59 -0.26 -3.84
N THR A 33 2.35 -0.75 -3.81
CA THR A 33 1.38 -0.58 -4.88
C THR A 33 0.14 0.15 -4.39
N MET A 34 -0.58 0.81 -5.28
CA MET A 34 -1.88 1.40 -4.95
C MET A 34 -2.77 1.41 -6.18
N ARG A 35 -3.99 0.88 -6.05
CA ARG A 35 -5.02 0.95 -7.10
C ARG A 35 -6.05 2.02 -6.79
N LEU A 36 -6.37 2.85 -7.78
CA LEU A 36 -7.31 3.98 -7.68
C LEU A 36 -8.25 3.98 -8.88
N PRO A 37 -9.52 4.41 -8.76
CA PRO A 37 -10.39 4.58 -9.91
C PRO A 37 -9.77 5.52 -10.97
N ALA A 38 -9.84 5.15 -12.25
CA ALA A 38 -9.38 6.00 -13.35
C ALA A 38 -10.49 6.96 -13.80
N THR A 39 -10.92 7.85 -12.89
CA THR A 39 -11.98 8.85 -13.17
C THR A 39 -11.45 10.05 -13.96
N GLU A 40 -10.14 10.26 -13.96
CA GLU A 40 -9.46 11.36 -14.65
C GLU A 40 -8.28 10.84 -15.48
N ALA A 41 -7.76 11.68 -16.38
CA ALA A 41 -6.66 11.36 -17.29
C ALA A 41 -5.30 11.13 -16.60
N GLN A 42 -5.19 11.44 -15.31
CA GLN A 42 -4.00 11.25 -14.49
C GLN A 42 -4.39 10.70 -13.12
N PRO A 43 -3.50 9.96 -12.43
CA PRO A 43 -3.78 9.50 -11.08
C PRO A 43 -3.83 10.69 -10.10
N PRO A 44 -4.64 10.60 -9.03
CA PRO A 44 -4.72 11.66 -8.03
C PRO A 44 -3.38 11.96 -7.35
N ASN A 45 -3.00 13.24 -7.31
CA ASN A 45 -1.74 13.70 -6.71
C ASN A 45 -1.57 13.30 -5.23
N TRP A 46 -2.67 13.16 -4.48
CA TRP A 46 -2.61 12.77 -3.07
C TRP A 46 -2.05 11.34 -2.90
N ALA A 47 -2.35 10.43 -3.83
CA ALA A 47 -1.86 9.05 -3.76
C ALA A 47 -0.34 8.99 -3.98
N LEU A 48 0.18 9.77 -4.94
CA LEU A 48 1.61 9.91 -5.15
C LEU A 48 2.32 10.48 -3.92
N ARG A 49 1.72 11.51 -3.28
CA ARG A 49 2.26 12.07 -2.02
C ARG A 49 2.24 11.06 -0.89
N LEU A 50 1.18 10.27 -0.75
CA LEU A 50 1.06 9.22 0.26
C LEU A 50 2.16 8.16 0.11
N LEU A 51 2.36 7.63 -1.10
CA LEU A 51 3.42 6.64 -1.38
C LEU A 51 4.82 7.19 -1.06
N GLN A 52 5.10 8.44 -1.42
CA GLN A 52 6.35 9.11 -1.06
C GLN A 52 6.52 9.29 0.45
N GLN A 53 5.46 9.63 1.18
CA GLN A 53 5.49 9.77 2.64
C GLN A 53 5.74 8.43 3.33
N LEU A 54 5.12 7.34 2.85
CA LEU A 54 5.33 5.99 3.36
C LEU A 54 6.77 5.50 3.11
N GLY A 55 7.29 5.71 1.89
CA GLY A 55 8.69 5.42 1.61
C GLY A 55 9.63 6.19 2.54
N ARG A 56 9.38 7.50 2.72
CA ARG A 56 10.17 8.32 3.65
C ARG A 56 10.05 7.83 5.09
N TYR A 57 8.87 7.43 5.56
CA TYR A 57 8.69 6.84 6.89
C TYR A 57 9.64 5.66 7.11
N VAL A 58 9.67 4.70 6.16
CA VAL A 58 10.54 3.51 6.24
C VAL A 58 12.01 3.92 6.35
N PHE A 59 12.49 4.79 5.45
CA PHE A 59 13.87 5.27 5.48
C PHE A 59 14.23 6.07 6.74
N THR A 60 13.29 6.85 7.28
CA THR A 60 13.56 7.69 8.46
C THR A 60 13.52 6.93 9.78
N THR A 61 12.66 5.91 9.88
CA THR A 61 12.43 5.18 11.14
C THR A 61 13.13 3.83 11.19
N GLY A 62 13.52 3.30 10.03
CA GLY A 62 14.04 1.94 9.88
C GLY A 62 12.98 0.85 10.14
N GLN A 63 11.70 1.21 10.24
CA GLN A 63 10.62 0.27 10.48
C GLN A 63 10.02 -0.20 9.15
N PRO A 64 10.17 -1.48 8.77
CA PRO A 64 9.59 -2.00 7.54
C PRO A 64 8.07 -2.11 7.64
N LEU A 65 7.41 -2.02 6.48
CA LEU A 65 6.00 -2.33 6.33
C LEU A 65 5.85 -3.80 5.90
N GLY A 66 4.71 -4.41 6.17
CA GLY A 66 4.47 -5.82 5.90
C GLY A 66 3.00 -6.15 5.77
N ASP A 67 2.70 -7.34 5.26
CA ASP A 67 1.35 -7.85 5.17
C ASP A 67 0.64 -7.82 6.54
N GLY A 68 -0.60 -7.32 6.54
CA GLY A 68 -1.40 -7.15 7.73
C GLY A 68 -1.09 -5.88 8.56
N HIS A 69 -0.03 -5.13 8.24
CA HIS A 69 0.25 -3.86 8.93
C HIS A 69 -0.86 -2.82 8.66
N ARG A 70 -0.96 -1.85 9.57
CA ARG A 70 -1.90 -0.73 9.50
C ARG A 70 -1.22 0.55 9.97
N MET A 71 -1.60 1.68 9.40
CA MET A 71 -1.09 2.99 9.80
C MET A 71 -2.21 4.02 9.81
N ASP A 72 -2.31 4.74 10.93
CA ASP A 72 -3.20 5.90 11.10
C ASP A 72 -2.32 7.15 11.21
N PRO A 73 -2.26 8.00 10.16
CA PRO A 73 -1.48 9.22 10.17
C PRO A 73 -2.13 10.37 10.98
N GLY A 74 -3.30 10.16 11.59
CA GLY A 74 -3.99 11.17 12.40
C GLY A 74 -4.83 12.17 11.58
N GLY A 75 -5.20 11.82 10.34
CA GLY A 75 -6.01 12.67 9.47
C GLY A 75 -6.30 12.02 8.11
N PRO A 76 -7.12 12.65 7.25
CA PRO A 76 -7.47 12.09 5.96
C PRO A 76 -6.26 11.88 5.04
N ILE A 77 -6.08 10.67 4.51
CA ILE A 77 -4.92 10.31 3.67
C ILE A 77 -4.93 11.03 2.32
N THR A 78 -6.09 11.52 1.91
CA THR A 78 -6.27 12.29 0.67
C THR A 78 -5.90 13.77 0.84
N GLY A 79 -5.80 14.26 2.09
CA GLY A 79 -5.69 15.67 2.43
C GLY A 79 -7.02 16.44 2.39
N GLU A 80 -8.10 15.80 1.93
CA GLU A 80 -9.43 16.40 1.89
C GLU A 80 -10.12 16.26 3.26
N PRO A 81 -10.56 17.34 3.92
CA PRO A 81 -11.11 17.29 5.27
C PRO A 81 -12.32 16.36 5.44
N ASN A 82 -13.10 16.17 4.37
CA ASN A 82 -14.33 15.38 4.39
C ASN A 82 -14.12 13.94 3.87
N SER A 83 -12.89 13.55 3.54
CA SER A 83 -12.61 12.19 3.09
C SER A 83 -12.79 11.21 4.23
N ARG A 84 -13.48 10.10 3.94
CA ARG A 84 -13.67 9.01 4.89
C ARG A 84 -12.44 8.13 5.04
N LEU A 85 -11.47 8.23 4.13
CA LEU A 85 -10.23 7.47 4.16
C LEU A 85 -9.22 8.17 5.08
N THR A 86 -9.06 7.63 6.29
CA THR A 86 -8.29 8.24 7.38
C THR A 86 -7.07 7.41 7.78
N ALA A 87 -6.98 6.17 7.31
CA ALA A 87 -5.86 5.28 7.60
C ALA A 87 -5.54 4.41 6.37
N VAL A 88 -4.47 3.62 6.47
CA VAL A 88 -4.09 2.61 5.47
C VAL A 88 -3.89 1.24 6.10
N ALA A 89 -4.17 0.21 5.31
CA ALA A 89 -3.75 -1.17 5.56
C ALA A 89 -2.80 -1.61 4.45
N PHE A 90 -1.90 -2.53 4.80
CA PHE A 90 -0.94 -3.13 3.87
C PHE A 90 -1.25 -4.61 3.73
N VAL A 91 -1.36 -5.07 2.49
CA VAL A 91 -1.51 -6.50 2.18
C VAL A 91 -0.71 -6.87 0.96
N VAL A 92 -0.38 -8.16 0.80
CA VAL A 92 0.24 -8.66 -0.42
C VAL A 92 -0.64 -8.29 -1.63
N ASP A 93 -0.02 -7.72 -2.65
CA ASP A 93 -0.72 -7.32 -3.86
C ASP A 93 -1.35 -8.55 -4.53
N PRO A 94 -2.67 -8.55 -4.79
CA PRO A 94 -3.40 -9.73 -5.26
C PRO A 94 -3.00 -10.18 -6.67
N GLU A 95 -2.34 -9.34 -7.46
CA GLU A 95 -1.87 -9.69 -8.80
C GLU A 95 -0.34 -9.82 -8.86
N LEU A 96 0.40 -8.94 -8.18
CA LEU A 96 1.86 -8.91 -8.29
C LEU A 96 2.57 -9.86 -7.32
N GLY A 97 1.98 -10.14 -6.16
CA GLY A 97 2.52 -11.10 -5.18
C GLY A 97 3.98 -10.83 -4.78
N THR A 98 4.80 -11.87 -4.84
CA THR A 98 6.25 -11.82 -4.59
C THR A 98 7.00 -12.32 -5.82
N ILE A 99 8.09 -11.65 -6.16
CA ILE A 99 8.97 -12.02 -7.27
C ILE A 99 10.41 -12.20 -6.79
N ASP A 100 11.16 -13.02 -7.53
CA ASP A 100 12.61 -13.10 -7.39
C ASP A 100 13.29 -12.06 -8.29
N THR A 101 14.35 -11.44 -7.79
CA THR A 101 15.21 -10.54 -8.57
C THR A 101 16.68 -10.95 -8.41
N PRO A 102 17.60 -10.45 -9.25
CA PRO A 102 19.03 -10.66 -9.04
C PRO A 102 19.58 -10.14 -7.70
N HIS A 103 18.81 -9.32 -6.97
CA HIS A 103 19.21 -8.70 -5.70
C HIS A 103 18.48 -9.27 -4.47
N GLY A 104 17.68 -10.31 -4.67
CA GLY A 104 16.84 -10.95 -3.64
C GLY A 104 15.35 -10.83 -3.95
N ALA A 105 14.52 -11.44 -3.11
CA ALA A 105 13.07 -11.42 -3.26
C ALA A 105 12.48 -10.02 -3.00
N VAL A 106 11.39 -9.70 -3.71
CA VAL A 106 10.60 -8.47 -3.58
C VAL A 106 9.13 -8.84 -3.45
N GLN A 107 8.49 -8.43 -2.37
CA GLN A 107 7.04 -8.50 -2.20
C GLN A 107 6.39 -7.17 -2.61
N PHE A 108 5.29 -7.21 -3.36
CA PHE A 108 4.49 -6.03 -3.62
C PHE A 108 3.41 -5.90 -2.55
N LEU A 109 3.37 -4.76 -1.87
CA LEU A 109 2.37 -4.47 -0.83
C LEU A 109 1.38 -3.43 -1.32
N THR A 110 0.11 -3.81 -1.47
CA THR A 110 -0.98 -2.89 -1.72
C THR A 110 -1.22 -2.00 -0.50
N VAL A 111 -1.13 -0.70 -0.72
CA VAL A 111 -1.58 0.36 0.19
C VAL A 111 -3.08 0.57 -0.03
N LEU A 112 -3.89 -0.03 0.84
CA LEU A 112 -5.34 0.11 0.82
C LEU A 112 -5.76 1.26 1.74
N GLY A 113 -6.39 2.29 1.17
CA GLY A 113 -7.05 3.32 1.98
C GLY A 113 -8.24 2.72 2.73
N ILE A 114 -8.32 3.00 4.04
CA ILE A 114 -9.37 2.50 4.92
C ILE A 114 -9.98 3.63 5.75
N THR A 115 -11.23 3.43 6.13
CA THR A 115 -11.99 4.29 7.03
C THR A 115 -11.64 4.02 8.49
N THR A 116 -11.99 4.96 9.37
CA THR A 116 -11.86 4.77 10.83
C THR A 116 -12.61 3.53 11.32
N ASP A 117 -13.80 3.26 10.77
CA ASP A 117 -14.60 2.09 11.15
C ASP A 117 -13.95 0.79 10.70
N GLU A 118 -13.41 0.74 9.48
CA GLU A 118 -12.64 -0.41 8.99
C GLU A 118 -11.40 -0.64 9.84
N LEU A 119 -10.66 0.42 10.19
CA LEU A 119 -9.52 0.32 11.11
C LEU A 119 -9.93 -0.24 12.48
N ALA A 120 -11.06 0.23 13.03
CA ALA A 120 -11.60 -0.27 14.30
C ALA A 120 -11.99 -1.76 14.20
N ARG A 121 -12.67 -2.17 13.11
CA ARG A 121 -12.99 -3.59 12.86
C ARG A 121 -11.73 -4.45 12.73
N MET A 122 -10.70 -3.96 12.03
CA MET A 122 -9.43 -4.66 11.93
C MET A 122 -8.75 -4.81 13.29
N LYS A 123 -8.91 -3.84 14.20
CA LYS A 123 -8.38 -3.90 15.58
C LYS A 123 -9.15 -4.90 16.43
N ALA A 124 -10.46 -5.01 16.22
CA ALA A 124 -11.32 -5.97 16.92
C ALA A 124 -11.22 -7.40 16.37
N THR A 125 -10.83 -7.55 15.11
CA THR A 125 -10.72 -8.85 14.41
C THR A 125 -9.29 -9.06 13.91
N SER A 126 -9.04 -8.86 12.62
CA SER A 126 -7.71 -8.82 12.00
C SER A 126 -7.75 -7.99 10.71
N THR A 127 -6.58 -7.55 10.24
CA THR A 127 -6.46 -6.91 8.92
C THR A 127 -6.96 -7.84 7.81
N ALA A 128 -6.51 -9.11 7.84
CA ALA A 128 -6.89 -10.11 6.85
C ALA A 128 -8.41 -10.35 6.77
N HIS A 129 -9.10 -10.38 7.91
CA HIS A 129 -10.55 -10.57 7.95
C HIS A 129 -11.30 -9.45 7.22
N VAL A 130 -11.01 -8.18 7.57
CA VAL A 130 -11.69 -7.03 6.95
C VAL A 130 -11.27 -6.88 5.47
N VAL A 131 -10.02 -7.17 5.14
CA VAL A 131 -9.58 -7.17 3.73
C VAL A 131 -10.32 -8.24 2.92
N ALA A 132 -10.57 -9.43 3.48
CA ALA A 132 -11.35 -10.46 2.80
C ALA A 132 -12.80 -10.03 2.54
N GLU A 133 -13.43 -9.32 3.49
CA GLU A 133 -14.76 -8.72 3.29
C GLU A 133 -14.75 -7.70 2.15
N LEU A 134 -13.77 -6.79 2.13
CA LEU A 134 -13.64 -5.77 1.08
C LEU A 134 -13.33 -6.39 -0.29
N ALA A 135 -12.49 -7.43 -0.32
CA ALA A 135 -12.13 -8.16 -1.52
C ALA A 135 -13.32 -8.92 -2.14
N ALA A 136 -14.33 -9.28 -1.34
CA ALA A 136 -15.54 -9.93 -1.86
C ALA A 136 -16.32 -9.05 -2.85
N THR A 137 -16.26 -7.72 -2.70
CA THR A 137 -16.89 -6.77 -3.62
C THR A 137 -15.89 -6.11 -4.56
N THR A 138 -14.65 -5.90 -4.10
CA THR A 138 -13.58 -5.26 -4.87
C THR A 138 -12.31 -6.12 -4.81
N PRO A 139 -12.20 -7.20 -5.61
CA PRO A 139 -11.11 -8.18 -5.52
C PRO A 139 -9.70 -7.59 -5.68
N LEU A 140 -9.58 -6.51 -6.45
CA LEU A 140 -8.32 -5.80 -6.67
C LEU A 140 -8.02 -4.73 -5.62
N LEU A 141 -8.87 -4.59 -4.59
CA LEU A 141 -8.66 -3.66 -3.47
C LEU A 141 -8.46 -2.20 -3.93
N ILE A 142 -9.26 -1.76 -4.90
CA ILE A 142 -9.25 -0.38 -5.41
C ILE A 142 -9.65 0.58 -4.27
N THR A 143 -8.78 1.56 -4.00
CA THR A 143 -9.03 2.64 -3.04
C THR A 143 -9.80 3.76 -3.72
N ASP A 144 -11.12 3.76 -3.55
CA ASP A 144 -11.99 4.84 -4.00
C ASP A 144 -12.13 5.91 -2.89
N ALA A 145 -11.69 7.13 -3.18
CA ALA A 145 -11.77 8.27 -2.26
C ALA A 145 -13.20 8.78 -2.04
N GLY A 146 -14.15 8.45 -2.93
CA GLY A 146 -15.55 8.83 -2.83
C GLY A 146 -16.43 7.84 -2.04
N ARG A 147 -15.85 6.75 -1.51
CA ARG A 147 -16.60 5.63 -0.94
C ARG A 147 -17.16 5.84 0.45
#